data_AF-A0A924UGG0-F1
#
_entry.id   AF-A0A924UGG0-F1
#
_cell.length_a   1.000
_cell.length_b   1.000
_cell.length_c   1.000
_cell.angle_alpha   90.00
_cell.angle_beta   90.00
_cell.angle_gamma   90.00
#
_symmetry.space_group_name_H-M   'P 1'
#
loop_
_entity.id
_entity.type
_entity.pdbx_description
1 polymer ?
#
loop_
_entity_poly.entity_id
_entity_poly.type
_entity_poly.pdbx_seq_one_letter_code
_entity_poly.pdbx_strand_id
1 'polypeptide(L)'
;GLRLYGSGDGSDGSRHLGVIPFTLASQPHGLVAAALSAEYGIGVRSGCFCAHPYLIRLLGVSPGEIERVRTDMASGDRRSVPGMVRISFGMYNSLEDIDRLAEALEHIAAGRLGTTYQQDRNSGAYSPEGSDIDPAAAFSISRPRTLVTQEPELVR
;
A
#
# COMPACT_ATOMS: atom_id res chain seq x y z
N GLY A 1 6.29 0.47 15.79
CA GLY A 1 6.93 0.46 14.46
C GLY A 1 6.25 1.34 13.42
N LEU A 2 4.99 1.75 13.62
CA LEU A 2 4.28 2.70 12.76
C LEU A 2 4.77 4.14 13.01
N ARG A 3 5.00 4.89 11.93
CA ARG A 3 5.31 6.32 11.96
C ARG A 3 4.36 7.04 11.02
N LEU A 4 3.59 7.99 11.56
CA LEU A 4 2.70 8.88 10.80
C LEU A 4 3.45 10.16 10.45
N TYR A 5 3.11 10.76 9.31
CA TYR A 5 3.70 12.03 8.86
C TYR A 5 2.59 13.08 8.74
N GLY A 6 2.63 14.11 9.58
CA GLY A 6 1.63 15.18 9.63
C GLY A 6 1.72 15.97 10.93
N SER A 7 0.92 17.04 11.07
CA SER A 7 0.81 17.76 12.35
C SER A 7 0.12 16.83 13.35
N GLY A 8 0.84 16.46 14.41
CA GLY A 8 0.47 15.36 15.31
C GLY A 8 -0.17 15.79 16.62
N ASP A 9 -0.42 17.07 16.83
CA ASP A 9 -0.81 17.62 18.13
C ASP A 9 -2.32 17.82 18.27
N GLY A 10 -3.09 17.88 17.16
CA GLY A 10 -4.54 18.08 17.19
C GLY A 10 -5.00 19.39 17.85
N SER A 11 -4.06 20.16 18.42
CA SER A 11 -4.25 21.38 19.19
C SER A 11 -4.28 22.65 18.34
N ASP A 12 -3.95 22.56 17.06
CA ASP A 12 -3.85 23.74 16.19
C ASP A 12 -5.20 24.17 15.59
N GLY A 13 -6.32 23.51 15.93
CA GLY A 13 -7.65 23.85 15.39
C GLY A 13 -7.75 23.74 13.86
N SER A 14 -6.70 23.23 13.22
CA SER A 14 -6.57 23.13 11.77
C SER A 14 -7.30 21.88 11.28
N ARG A 15 -8.25 22.09 10.35
CA ARG A 15 -8.93 20.97 9.68
C ARG A 15 -7.91 20.25 8.81
N HIS A 16 -7.51 19.06 9.22
CA HIS A 16 -6.73 18.17 8.38
C HIS A 16 -7.64 17.47 7.37
N LEU A 17 -7.09 17.24 6.17
CA LEU A 17 -7.70 16.30 5.24
C LEU A 17 -7.54 14.88 5.82
N GLY A 18 -8.47 13.99 5.50
CA GLY A 18 -8.40 12.57 5.87
C GLY A 18 -7.29 11.80 5.13
N VAL A 19 -6.15 12.42 4.82
CA VAL A 19 -5.05 11.85 4.06
C VAL A 19 -3.87 11.67 4.98
N ILE A 20 -3.52 10.42 5.28
CA ILE A 20 -2.51 10.08 6.28
C ILE A 20 -1.39 9.28 5.61
N PRO A 21 -0.20 9.89 5.41
CA PRO A 21 1.01 9.19 5.04
C PRO A 21 1.64 8.50 6.25
N PHE A 22 2.15 7.28 6.07
CA PHE A 22 2.83 6.52 7.11
C PHE A 22 3.86 5.53 6.57
N THR A 23 4.75 5.10 7.45
CA THR A 23 5.70 4.00 7.22
C THR A 23 5.59 2.98 8.34
N LEU A 24 5.77 1.70 8.02
CA LEU A 24 5.96 0.62 8.99
C LEU A 24 7.43 0.20 8.97
N ALA A 25 8.13 0.31 10.10
CA ALA A 25 9.55 -0.05 10.17
C ALA A 25 9.82 -1.54 9.87
N SER A 26 8.84 -2.42 10.09
CA SER A 26 8.99 -3.86 9.90
C SER A 26 8.75 -4.33 8.46
N GLN A 27 8.14 -3.52 7.60
CA GLN A 27 7.73 -3.94 6.27
C GLN A 27 7.90 -2.83 5.21
N PRO A 28 8.35 -3.15 3.99
CA PRO A 28 8.45 -2.18 2.92
C PRO A 28 7.05 -1.68 2.50
N HIS A 29 6.95 -0.41 2.13
CA HIS A 29 5.67 0.24 1.79
C HIS A 29 4.90 -0.48 0.66
N GLY A 30 5.62 -1.10 -0.29
CA GLY A 30 5.02 -1.88 -1.37
C GLY A 30 4.32 -3.15 -0.86
N LEU A 31 4.96 -3.87 0.06
CA LEU A 31 4.40 -5.08 0.66
C LEU A 31 3.20 -4.75 1.53
N VAL A 32 3.27 -3.68 2.33
CA VAL A 32 2.13 -3.23 3.15
C VAL A 32 0.91 -2.94 2.26
N ALA A 33 1.12 -2.26 1.13
CA ALA A 33 0.04 -1.96 0.20
C ALA A 33 -0.54 -3.21 -0.48
N ALA A 34 0.32 -4.14 -0.90
CA ALA A 34 -0.11 -5.40 -1.50
C ALA A 34 -0.91 -6.25 -0.50
N ALA A 35 -0.43 -6.36 0.75
CA ALA A 35 -1.09 -7.13 1.80
C ALA A 35 -2.43 -6.53 2.22
N LEU A 36 -2.51 -5.21 2.41
CA LEU A 36 -3.77 -4.51 2.67
C LEU A 36 -4.80 -4.79 1.57
N SER A 37 -4.37 -4.78 0.30
CA SER A 37 -5.24 -5.03 -0.84
C SER A 37 -5.69 -6.49 -0.93
N ALA A 38 -4.75 -7.43 -0.84
CA ALA A 38 -5.01 -8.86 -1.10
C ALA A 38 -5.72 -9.56 0.06
N GLU A 39 -5.39 -9.21 1.31
CA GLU A 39 -5.88 -9.93 2.50
C GLU A 39 -7.04 -9.21 3.18
N TYR A 40 -7.09 -7.88 3.11
CA TYR A 40 -8.07 -7.07 3.85
C TYR A 40 -9.05 -6.32 2.95
N GLY A 41 -8.82 -6.29 1.63
CA GLY A 41 -9.65 -5.56 0.66
C GLY A 41 -9.48 -4.04 0.75
N ILE A 42 -8.37 -3.55 1.31
CA ILE A 42 -8.11 -2.13 1.57
C ILE A 42 -7.16 -1.58 0.49
N GLY A 43 -7.70 -0.76 -0.40
CA GLY A 43 -6.92 -0.09 -1.45
C GLY A 43 -6.21 1.17 -0.94
N VAL A 44 -4.89 1.22 -1.08
CA VAL A 44 -4.07 2.38 -0.67
C VAL A 44 -3.20 2.90 -1.81
N ARG A 45 -2.52 4.04 -1.59
CA ARG A 45 -1.45 4.51 -2.47
C ARG A 45 -0.11 4.26 -1.81
N SER A 46 0.89 3.84 -2.59
CA SER A 46 2.22 3.52 -2.09
C SER A 46 3.28 3.91 -3.10
N GLY A 47 4.44 4.38 -2.62
CA GLY A 47 5.59 4.73 -3.45
C GLY A 47 6.29 6.02 -3.04
N CYS A 48 7.22 6.44 -3.89
CA CYS A 48 7.84 7.77 -3.83
C CYS A 48 6.95 8.73 -4.63
N PHE A 49 6.06 9.47 -3.96
CA PHE A 49 5.16 10.42 -4.61
C PHE A 49 5.93 11.51 -5.38
N CYS A 50 5.23 12.26 -6.25
CA CYS A 50 5.81 13.28 -7.15
C CYS A 50 6.71 14.34 -6.47
N ALA A 51 6.67 14.48 -5.14
CA ALA A 51 7.56 15.30 -4.33
C ALA A 51 8.82 14.53 -3.86
N HIS A 52 9.54 13.87 -4.78
CA HIS A 52 10.69 13.01 -4.46
C HIS A 52 11.74 13.64 -3.53
N PRO A 53 12.21 14.89 -3.73
CA PRO A 53 13.22 15.50 -2.85
C PRO A 53 12.73 15.67 -1.40
N TYR A 54 11.44 15.95 -1.23
CA TYR A 54 10.82 16.12 0.08
C TYR A 54 10.69 14.78 0.81
N LEU A 55 10.26 13.73 0.11
CA LEU A 55 10.17 12.38 0.70
C LEU A 55 11.53 11.83 1.10
N ILE A 56 12.56 12.02 0.27
CA ILE A 56 13.94 11.64 0.61
C ILE A 56 14.38 12.27 1.93
N ARG A 57 14.08 13.57 2.12
CA ARG A 57 14.40 14.28 3.36
C ARG A 57 13.60 13.78 4.56
N LEU A 58 12.31 13.50 4.39
CA LEU A 58 11.44 12.97 5.47
C LEU A 58 11.82 11.54 5.88
N LEU A 59 12.17 10.70 4.92
CA LEU A 59 12.58 9.32 5.14
C LEU A 59 14.02 9.21 5.65
N GLY A 60 14.78 10.31 5.66
CA GLY A 60 16.16 10.34 6.15
C GLY A 60 17.13 9.56 5.26
N VAL A 61 16.82 9.43 3.96
CA VAL A 61 17.63 8.65 3.02
C VAL A 61 18.96 9.37 2.77
N SER A 62 20.07 8.69 3.01
CA SER A 62 21.42 9.23 2.84
C SER A 62 21.77 9.43 1.35
N PRO A 63 22.71 10.34 1.03
CA PRO A 63 23.19 10.51 -0.34
C PRO A 63 23.68 9.22 -1.00
N GLY A 64 24.34 8.35 -0.23
CA GLY A 64 24.80 7.05 -0.71
C GLY A 64 23.65 6.08 -1.02
N GLU A 65 22.57 6.10 -0.25
CA GLU A 65 21.35 5.33 -0.56
C GLU A 65 20.65 5.84 -1.81
N ILE A 66 20.56 7.16 -1.98
CA ILE A 66 19.99 7.77 -3.19
C ILE A 66 20.78 7.32 -4.43
N GLU A 67 22.11 7.32 -4.36
CA GLU A 67 22.94 6.95 -5.50
C GLU A 67 22.83 5.45 -5.84
N ARG A 68 22.73 4.59 -4.82
CA ARG A 68 22.43 3.16 -5.02
C ARG A 68 21.08 2.96 -5.70
N VAL A 69 20.03 3.59 -5.19
CA VAL A 69 18.69 3.49 -5.78
C VAL A 69 18.69 4.00 -7.22
N ARG A 70 19.40 5.09 -7.51
CA ARG A 70 19.56 5.59 -8.89
C ARG A 70 20.25 4.58 -9.80
N THR A 71 21.33 3.97 -9.33
CA THR A 71 22.08 2.94 -10.08
C THR A 71 21.21 1.72 -10.34
N ASP A 72 20.52 1.24 -9.31
CA ASP A 72 19.58 0.12 -9.40
C ASP A 72 18.50 0.41 -10.44
N MET A 73 17.86 1.58 -10.35
CA MET A 73 16.81 2.01 -11.28
C MET A 73 17.32 2.13 -12.72
N ALA A 74 18.55 2.62 -12.92
CA ALA A 74 19.19 2.69 -14.23
C ALA A 74 19.46 1.29 -14.82
N SER A 75 19.69 0.29 -13.97
CA SER A 75 19.83 -1.13 -14.35
C SER A 75 18.49 -1.87 -14.52
N GLY A 76 17.37 -1.15 -14.36
CA GLY A 76 16.01 -1.71 -14.42
C GLY A 76 15.54 -2.36 -13.12
N ASP A 77 16.25 -2.19 -11.99
CA ASP A 77 15.84 -2.72 -10.69
C ASP A 77 15.18 -1.63 -9.85
N ARG A 78 13.88 -1.76 -9.57
CA ARG A 78 13.09 -0.78 -8.81
C ARG A 78 12.75 -1.24 -7.39
N ARG A 79 13.31 -2.37 -6.93
CA ARG A 79 12.93 -2.97 -5.64
C ARG A 79 13.33 -2.15 -4.43
N SER A 80 14.41 -1.36 -4.57
CA SER A 80 14.99 -0.54 -3.50
C SER A 80 14.43 0.89 -3.43
N VAL A 81 13.46 1.24 -4.28
CA VAL A 81 12.91 2.60 -4.33
C VAL A 81 12.26 2.94 -2.98
N PRO A 82 12.71 4.02 -2.30
CA PRO A 82 12.15 4.41 -1.02
C PRO A 82 10.75 5.00 -1.21
N GLY A 83 9.90 4.84 -0.21
CA GLY A 83 8.53 5.33 -0.28
C GLY A 83 7.77 5.16 1.02
N MET A 84 6.50 5.54 0.97
CA MET A 84 5.57 5.43 2.09
C MET A 84 4.19 5.01 1.59
N VAL A 85 3.35 4.58 2.52
CA VAL A 85 1.94 4.31 2.26
C VAL A 85 1.15 5.58 2.57
N ARG A 86 0.14 5.88 1.76
CA ARG A 86 -0.82 6.96 1.99
C ARG A 86 -2.22 6.39 1.96
N ILE A 87 -2.90 6.54 3.08
CA ILE A 87 -4.32 6.25 3.24
C ILE A 87 -5.12 7.53 3.06
N SER A 88 -6.34 7.39 2.56
CA SER A 88 -7.24 8.50 2.30
C SER A 88 -8.66 8.09 2.69
N PHE A 89 -9.20 8.76 3.69
CA PHE A 89 -10.57 8.59 4.16
C PHE A 89 -11.48 9.57 3.42
N GLY A 90 -12.65 9.08 3.03
CA GLY A 90 -13.74 9.85 2.43
C GLY A 90 -15.01 9.80 3.28
N MET A 91 -16.08 10.42 2.77
CA MET A 91 -17.39 10.46 3.44
C MET A 91 -18.06 9.08 3.60
N TYR A 92 -17.57 8.07 2.87
CA TYR A 92 -18.08 6.71 2.91
C TYR A 92 -17.40 5.84 3.99
N ASN A 93 -16.39 6.36 4.68
CA ASN A 93 -15.70 5.62 5.73
C ASN A 93 -16.35 5.85 7.09
N SER A 94 -16.48 4.76 7.83
CA SER A 94 -16.96 4.71 9.21
C SER A 94 -15.79 4.56 10.20
N LEU A 95 -16.07 4.65 11.49
CA LEU A 95 -15.09 4.30 12.53
C LEU A 95 -14.72 2.81 12.48
N GLU A 96 -15.66 1.94 12.12
CA GLU A 96 -15.41 0.50 11.95
C GLU A 96 -14.39 0.23 10.83
N ASP A 97 -14.42 1.00 9.74
CA ASP A 97 -13.40 0.92 8.68
C ASP A 97 -12.01 1.30 9.19
N ILE A 98 -11.95 2.26 10.13
CA ILE A 98 -10.69 2.68 10.76
C ILE A 98 -10.17 1.58 11.69
N ASP A 99 -11.05 0.95 12.47
CA ASP A 99 -10.69 -0.16 13.37
C ASP A 99 -10.18 -1.37 12.56
N ARG A 100 -10.89 -1.72 11.47
CA ARG A 100 -10.47 -2.79 10.55
C ARG A 100 -9.11 -2.50 9.92
N LEU A 101 -8.85 -1.25 9.55
CA LEU A 101 -7.55 -0.84 9.05
C LEU A 101 -6.46 -0.98 10.13
N ALA A 102 -6.74 -0.53 11.36
CA ALA A 102 -5.78 -0.59 12.46
C ALA A 102 -5.38 -2.06 12.75
N GLU A 103 -6.36 -2.96 12.85
CA GLU A 103 -6.14 -4.39 13.03
C GLU A 103 -5.29 -4.98 11.88
N ALA A 104 -5.63 -4.65 10.63
CA ALA A 104 -4.86 -5.09 9.47
C ALA A 104 -3.39 -4.62 9.52
N LEU A 105 -3.15 -3.37 9.89
CA LEU A 105 -1.80 -2.82 10.04
C LEU A 105 -1.03 -3.50 11.17
N GLU A 106 -1.68 -3.85 12.28
CA GLU A 106 -1.06 -4.61 13.37
C GLU A 106 -0.66 -6.02 12.93
N HIS A 107 -1.51 -6.70 12.17
CA HIS A 107 -1.22 -8.01 11.61
C HIS A 107 -0.01 -7.97 10.67
N ILE A 108 -0.02 -7.04 9.72
CA ILE A 108 1.06 -6.84 8.75
C ILE A 108 2.36 -6.44 9.47
N ALA A 109 2.28 -5.54 10.45
CA ALA A 109 3.44 -5.10 11.22
C ALA A 109 4.09 -6.26 12.00
N ALA A 110 3.29 -7.22 12.47
CA ALA A 110 3.73 -8.45 13.12
C ALA A 110 4.18 -9.55 12.13
N GLY A 111 4.11 -9.32 10.82
CA GLY A 111 4.46 -10.30 9.79
C GLY A 111 3.45 -11.44 9.64
N ARG A 112 2.23 -11.27 10.16
CA ARG A 112 1.13 -12.23 10.00
C ARG A 112 0.49 -12.04 8.62
N LEU A 113 1.20 -12.47 7.60
CA LEU A 113 0.75 -12.48 6.21
C LEU A 113 0.15 -13.85 5.88
N GLY A 114 -1.01 -13.85 5.23
CA GLY A 114 -1.69 -15.09 4.82
C GLY A 114 -0.99 -15.86 3.70
N THR A 115 -0.04 -15.23 3.01
CA THR A 115 0.74 -15.83 1.92
C THR A 115 2.13 -15.19 1.78
N THR A 116 2.98 -15.81 0.98
CA THR A 116 4.26 -15.22 0.56
C THR A 116 4.01 -14.19 -0.54
N TYR A 117 4.85 -13.16 -0.61
CA TYR A 117 4.79 -12.14 -1.66
C TYR A 117 6.07 -12.13 -2.47
N GLN A 118 5.92 -12.05 -3.78
CA GLN A 118 7.03 -11.85 -4.71
C GLN A 118 7.11 -10.38 -5.10
N GLN A 119 8.32 -9.87 -5.23
CA GLN A 119 8.57 -8.51 -5.68
C GLN A 119 9.16 -8.53 -7.09
N ASP A 120 8.45 -7.92 -8.04
CA ASP A 120 8.95 -7.80 -9.41
C ASP A 120 10.16 -6.85 -9.47
N ARG A 121 11.21 -7.27 -10.16
CA ARG A 121 12.45 -6.49 -10.29
C ARG A 121 12.22 -5.18 -11.03
N ASN A 122 11.45 -5.23 -12.11
CA ASN A 122 11.35 -4.12 -13.05
C ASN A 122 10.44 -3.00 -12.54
N SER A 123 9.33 -3.35 -11.88
CA SER A 123 8.35 -2.42 -11.34
C SER A 123 8.56 -2.13 -9.85
N GLY A 124 9.18 -3.05 -9.10
CA GLY A 124 9.26 -3.00 -7.64
C GLY A 124 7.95 -3.38 -6.94
N ALA A 125 6.91 -3.75 -7.70
CA ALA A 125 5.59 -4.10 -7.17
C ALA A 125 5.61 -5.45 -6.46
N TYR A 126 4.78 -5.59 -5.43
CA TYR A 126 4.55 -6.84 -4.73
C TYR A 126 3.24 -7.48 -5.20
N SER A 127 3.27 -8.80 -5.40
CA SER A 127 2.09 -9.62 -5.66
C SER A 127 2.12 -10.89 -4.80
N PRO A 128 0.98 -11.34 -4.27
CA PRO A 128 0.92 -12.60 -3.54
C PRO A 128 1.28 -13.79 -4.44
N GLU A 129 1.94 -14.80 -3.89
CA GLU A 129 2.24 -16.02 -4.64
C GLU A 129 0.95 -16.70 -5.12
N GLY A 130 0.96 -17.15 -6.37
CA GLY A 130 -0.20 -17.78 -7.00
C GLY A 130 -1.27 -16.82 -7.51
N SER A 131 -1.07 -15.50 -7.41
CA SER A 131 -1.97 -14.52 -8.04
C SER A 131 -1.64 -14.32 -9.52
N ASP A 132 -1.86 -15.34 -10.34
CA ASP A 132 -1.83 -15.19 -11.80
C ASP A 132 -3.15 -14.58 -12.29
N ILE A 133 -3.24 -13.26 -12.18
CA ILE A 133 -4.31 -12.51 -12.85
C ILE A 133 -3.76 -12.10 -14.21
N ASP A 134 -4.21 -12.78 -15.28
CA ASP A 134 -4.02 -12.28 -16.64
C ASP A 134 -4.86 -11.02 -16.82
N PRO A 135 -4.27 -9.81 -16.92
CA PRO A 135 -5.03 -8.57 -17.04
C PRO A 135 -5.75 -8.49 -18.38
N ALA A 136 -5.18 -9.08 -19.44
CA ALA A 136 -5.80 -9.08 -20.76
C ALA A 136 -7.07 -9.92 -20.77
N ALA A 137 -7.09 -11.03 -20.02
CA ALA A 137 -8.30 -11.80 -19.79
C ALA A 137 -9.26 -11.12 -18.78
N ALA A 138 -8.73 -10.57 -17.68
CA ALA A 138 -9.53 -10.04 -16.58
C ALA A 138 -10.24 -8.72 -16.93
N PHE A 139 -9.63 -7.88 -17.77
CA PHE A 139 -10.15 -6.58 -18.19
C PHE A 139 -10.53 -6.54 -19.68
N SER A 140 -10.75 -7.70 -20.30
CA SER A 140 -11.17 -7.77 -21.71
C SER A 140 -12.56 -7.18 -21.89
N ILE A 141 -12.67 -6.12 -22.68
CA ILE A 141 -13.97 -5.54 -23.09
C ILE A 141 -14.68 -6.50 -24.07
N SER A 142 -13.92 -7.26 -24.85
CA SER A 142 -14.44 -8.18 -25.87
C SER A 142 -15.03 -9.47 -25.30
N ARG A 143 -14.76 -9.78 -24.03
CA ARG A 143 -15.32 -10.93 -23.30
C ARG A 143 -15.91 -10.43 -21.97
N PRO A 144 -17.12 -9.84 -21.98
CA PRO A 144 -17.75 -9.43 -20.75
C PRO A 144 -17.95 -10.64 -19.82
N ARG A 145 -17.34 -10.60 -18.65
CA ARG A 145 -17.63 -11.56 -17.58
C ARG A 145 -18.99 -11.21 -16.99
N THR A 146 -19.95 -12.11 -17.10
CA THR A 146 -21.16 -12.03 -16.27
C THR A 146 -20.72 -12.24 -14.82
N LEU A 147 -20.76 -11.18 -14.02
CA LEU A 147 -20.62 -11.31 -12.57
C LEU A 147 -21.83 -12.11 -12.08
N VAL A 148 -21.63 -13.39 -11.77
CA VAL A 148 -22.63 -14.16 -11.03
C VAL A 148 -22.61 -13.61 -9.62
N THR A 149 -23.59 -12.76 -9.28
CA THR A 149 -23.95 -12.48 -7.90
C THR A 149 -24.46 -13.78 -7.31
N GLN A 150 -23.64 -14.49 -6.51
CA GLN A 150 -24.20 -15.46 -5.58
C GLN A 150 -25.01 -14.67 -4.55
N GLU A 151 -26.33 -14.73 -4.65
CA GLU A 151 -27.20 -14.33 -3.55
C GLU A 151 -26.88 -15.20 -2.33
N PRO A 152 -26.80 -14.61 -1.12
CA PRO A 152 -26.62 -15.40 0.08
C PRO A 152 -27.85 -16.28 0.28
N GLU A 153 -27.67 -17.60 0.35
CA GLU A 153 -28.71 -18.53 0.78
C GLU A 153 -29.19 -18.11 2.17
N LEU A 154 -30.43 -17.59 2.23
CA LEU A 154 -31.14 -17.34 3.46
C LEU A 154 -31.41 -18.72 4.11
N VAL A 155 -30.63 -19.05 5.13
CA VAL A 155 -30.87 -20.21 5.99
C VAL A 155 -32.23 -20.00 6.66
N ARG A 156 -33.18 -20.90 6.36
CA ARG A 156 -34.52 -20.97 6.96
C ARG A 156 -34.49 -21.44 8.40
#